data_AF-A0A9E3UC54-F1
#
_entry.id   AF-A0A9E3UC54-F1
#
_cell.length_a   1.000
_cell.length_b   1.000
_cell.length_c   1.000
_cell.angle_alpha   90.00
_cell.angle_beta   90.00
_cell.angle_gamma   90.00
#
_symmetry.space_group_name_H-M   'P 1'
#
loop_
_entity.id
_entity.type
_entity.pdbx_description
1 polymer ?
#
loop_
_entity_poly.entity_id
_entity_poly.type
_entity_poly.pdbx_seq_one_letter_code
_entity_poly.pdbx_strand_id
1 'polypeptide(L)'
;MTRVVFDFPLGRYHATPWGNHVNEGLVEWPPSPWRILRTLLATGFSKLGWSAVPAAAARLITELAAAPPTFGVARATASHTRHWMPLNTLDVDKRSRVLDAFARVPIGPALDVRWPVELSPDAEEAWRALVPRIGYLGRAESVVVG
;
A
#
# COMPACT_ATOMS: atom_id res chain seq x y z
N MET A 1 -1.57 21.43 -5.21
CA MET A 1 -2.39 20.29 -4.78
C MET A 1 -1.50 19.07 -4.82
N THR A 2 -1.42 18.29 -3.76
CA THR A 2 -0.49 17.15 -3.67
C THR A 2 -1.10 15.88 -4.27
N ARG A 3 -0.35 15.18 -5.13
CA ARG A 3 -0.85 14.02 -5.89
C ARG A 3 0.22 12.97 -6.13
N VAL A 4 -0.16 11.70 -6.03
CA VAL A 4 0.62 10.54 -6.50
C VAL A 4 -0.27 9.64 -7.35
N VAL A 5 0.31 9.03 -8.38
CA VAL A 5 -0.35 7.98 -9.17
C VAL A 5 0.46 6.70 -9.00
N PHE A 6 -0.19 5.63 -8.57
CA PHE A 6 0.44 4.33 -8.48
C PHE A 6 0.12 3.49 -9.70
N ASP A 7 1.19 3.10 -10.38
CA ASP A 7 1.18 2.17 -11.49
C ASP A 7 1.44 0.75 -10.95
N PHE A 8 0.58 -0.19 -11.31
CA PHE A 8 0.68 -1.60 -10.90
C PHE A 8 1.18 -2.43 -12.08
N PRO A 9 2.51 -2.61 -12.26
CA PRO A 9 3.07 -3.35 -13.39
C PRO A 9 2.62 -4.82 -13.43
N LEU A 10 2.26 -5.39 -12.27
CA LEU A 10 1.80 -6.77 -12.17
C LEU A 10 0.27 -6.91 -12.17
N GLY A 11 -0.48 -5.81 -12.25
CA GLY A 11 -1.95 -5.82 -12.29
C GLY A 11 -2.61 -6.42 -11.04
N ARG A 12 -1.91 -6.41 -9.90
CA ARG A 12 -2.38 -6.99 -8.63
C ARG A 12 -2.14 -6.04 -7.48
N TYR A 13 -3.13 -5.94 -6.62
CA TYR A 13 -3.06 -5.19 -5.38
C TYR A 13 -3.54 -6.06 -4.21
N HIS A 14 -2.65 -6.30 -3.25
CA HIS A 14 -2.86 -7.12 -2.07
C HIS A 14 -2.86 -6.23 -0.82
N ALA A 15 -4.01 -6.10 -0.18
CA ALA A 15 -4.14 -5.47 1.12
C ALA A 15 -5.32 -6.02 1.90
N THR A 16 -5.03 -6.69 3.03
CA THR A 16 -6.06 -7.07 3.99
C THR A 16 -6.59 -5.82 4.69
N PRO A 17 -7.93 -5.62 4.76
CA PRO A 17 -8.52 -4.52 5.50
C PRO A 17 -8.13 -4.57 6.99
N TRP A 18 -8.06 -3.41 7.62
CA TRP A 18 -7.80 -3.34 9.05
C TRP A 18 -8.89 -4.08 9.84
N GLY A 19 -8.50 -4.76 10.92
CA GLY A 19 -9.44 -5.52 11.76
C GLY A 19 -9.97 -6.83 11.15
N ASN A 20 -9.45 -7.25 10.00
CA ASN A 20 -9.87 -8.49 9.33
C ASN A 20 -8.70 -9.47 9.24
N HIS A 21 -9.00 -10.77 9.31
CA HIS A 21 -8.01 -11.82 9.16
C HIS A 21 -7.70 -12.08 7.68
N VAL A 22 -6.45 -12.40 7.35
CA VAL A 22 -5.98 -12.56 5.96
C VAL A 22 -6.73 -13.64 5.16
N ASN A 23 -7.25 -14.66 5.86
CA ASN A 23 -8.01 -15.76 5.25
C ASN A 23 -9.51 -15.47 5.04
N GLU A 24 -9.98 -14.25 5.27
CA GLU A 24 -11.39 -13.87 5.04
C GLU A 24 -11.69 -13.53 3.57
N GLY A 25 -10.66 -13.42 2.72
CA GLY A 25 -10.83 -13.14 1.30
C GLY A 25 -11.12 -11.68 0.96
N LEU A 26 -11.04 -10.78 1.94
CA LEU A 26 -11.32 -9.35 1.76
C LEU A 26 -10.08 -8.59 1.28
N VAL A 27 -10.32 -7.54 0.48
CA VAL A 27 -9.29 -6.66 -0.07
C VAL A 27 -9.69 -5.20 0.12
N GLU A 28 -8.81 -4.39 0.69
CA GLU A 28 -9.02 -2.96 0.90
C GLU A 28 -8.75 -2.15 -0.38
N TRP A 29 -9.72 -2.11 -1.30
CA TRP A 29 -9.61 -1.32 -2.52
C TRP A 29 -10.74 -0.26 -2.62
N PRO A 30 -10.41 1.05 -2.68
CA PRO A 30 -9.07 1.65 -2.58
C PRO A 30 -8.40 1.44 -1.21
N PRO A 31 -7.07 1.62 -1.11
CA PRO A 31 -6.37 1.63 0.17
C PRO A 31 -6.92 2.69 1.12
N SER A 32 -6.89 2.41 2.43
CA SER A 32 -7.07 3.49 3.42
C SER A 32 -5.96 4.53 3.31
N PRO A 33 -6.24 5.83 3.53
CA PRO A 33 -5.23 6.88 3.51
C PRO A 33 -4.04 6.57 4.44
N TRP A 34 -4.34 6.00 5.61
CA TRP A 34 -3.34 5.56 6.57
C TRP A 34 -2.33 4.58 5.97
N ARG A 35 -2.75 3.65 5.11
CA ARG A 35 -1.85 2.71 4.45
C ARG A 35 -0.81 3.43 3.61
N ILE A 36 -1.20 4.48 2.89
CA ILE A 36 -0.29 5.28 2.06
C ILE A 36 0.70 6.05 2.94
N LEU A 37 0.22 6.68 4.02
CA LEU A 37 1.08 7.38 4.98
C LEU A 37 2.12 6.44 5.61
N ARG A 38 1.71 5.23 6.02
CA ARG A 38 2.67 4.23 6.51
C ARG A 38 3.66 3.77 5.45
N THR A 39 3.24 3.68 4.18
CA THR A 39 4.15 3.32 3.09
C THR A 39 5.25 4.36 2.90
N LEU A 40 4.96 5.65 3.04
CA LEU A 40 5.96 6.71 3.03
C LEU A 40 6.99 6.53 4.15
N LEU A 41 6.52 6.30 5.38
CA LEU A 41 7.40 6.04 6.53
C LEU A 41 8.26 4.79 6.31
N ALA A 42 7.65 3.67 5.92
CA ALA A 42 8.34 2.42 5.66
C ALA A 42 9.40 2.56 4.56
N THR A 43 9.12 3.38 3.53
CA THR A 43 10.08 3.70 2.47
C THR A 43 11.27 4.48 3.01
N GLY A 44 11.06 5.46 3.89
CA GLY A 44 12.15 6.19 4.53
C GLY A 44 13.08 5.29 5.36
N PHE A 45 12.50 4.44 6.22
CA PHE A 45 13.29 3.48 7.01
C PHE A 45 14.02 2.46 6.13
N SER A 46 13.36 1.89 5.13
CA SER A 46 13.94 0.80 4.34
C SER A 46 14.82 1.23 3.17
N LYS A 47 14.65 2.45 2.64
CA LYS A 47 15.32 2.93 1.41
C LYS A 47 16.22 4.15 1.63
N LEU A 48 15.95 4.95 2.67
CA LEU A 48 16.76 6.14 3.00
C LEU A 48 17.59 5.95 4.28
N GLY A 49 17.52 4.77 4.90
CA GLY A 49 18.36 4.43 6.06
C GLY A 49 18.03 5.25 7.31
N TRP A 50 16.79 5.71 7.46
CA TRP A 50 16.39 6.47 8.65
C TRP A 50 16.57 5.64 9.92
N SER A 51 17.22 6.22 10.93
CA SER A 51 17.26 5.69 12.29
C SER A 51 16.11 6.22 13.17
N ALA A 52 15.56 7.37 12.80
CA ALA A 52 14.37 8.00 13.37
C ALA A 52 13.63 8.78 12.27
N VAL A 53 12.36 9.12 12.49
CA VAL A 53 11.57 9.91 11.52
C VAL A 53 12.11 11.33 11.45
N PRO A 54 12.63 11.82 10.29
CA PRO A 54 13.10 13.20 10.16
C PRO A 54 11.96 14.20 10.32
N ALA A 55 12.27 15.41 10.81
CA ALA A 55 11.26 16.46 11.01
C ALA A 55 10.47 16.79 9.74
N ALA A 56 11.14 16.83 8.58
CA ALA A 56 10.50 17.04 7.28
C ALA A 56 9.49 15.93 6.93
N ALA A 57 9.81 14.68 7.23
CA ALA A 57 8.91 13.55 7.02
C ALA A 57 7.73 13.58 8.00
N ALA A 58 7.97 13.89 9.28
CA ALA A 58 6.89 14.05 10.26
C ALA A 58 5.91 15.15 9.85
N ARG A 59 6.44 16.27 9.34
CA ARG A 59 5.65 17.38 8.79
C ARG A 59 4.83 16.93 7.58
N LEU A 60 5.45 16.24 6.61
CA LEU A 60 4.77 15.66 5.45
C LEU A 60 3.58 14.80 5.86
N ILE A 61 3.78 13.85 6.79
CA ILE A 61 2.71 12.96 7.25
C ILE A 61 1.59 13.75 7.93
N THR A 62 1.93 14.75 8.73
CA THR A 62 0.95 15.61 9.41
C THR A 62 0.12 16.43 8.41
N GLU A 63 0.76 17.02 7.41
CA GLU A 63 0.08 17.82 6.37
C GLU A 63 -0.84 16.95 5.50
N LEU A 64 -0.40 15.76 5.08
CA LEU A 64 -1.24 14.82 4.34
C LEU A 64 -2.39 14.26 5.19
N ALA A 65 -2.22 14.14 6.50
CA ALA A 65 -3.27 13.66 7.42
C ALA A 65 -4.30 14.75 7.78
N ALA A 66 -4.01 16.02 7.51
CA ALA A 66 -4.89 17.14 7.85
C ALA A 66 -6.22 17.14 7.08
N ALA A 67 -6.27 16.49 5.91
CA ALA A 67 -7.48 16.35 5.12
C ALA A 67 -7.52 14.98 4.41
N PRO A 68 -8.70 14.37 4.24
CA PRO A 68 -8.82 13.11 3.53
C PRO A 68 -8.48 13.30 2.03
N PRO A 69 -7.78 12.35 1.40
CA PRO A 69 -7.57 12.37 -0.04
C PRO A 69 -8.85 12.01 -0.79
N THR A 70 -8.89 12.40 -2.06
CA THR A 70 -9.81 11.87 -3.05
C THR A 70 -9.09 10.82 -3.90
N PHE A 71 -9.83 9.80 -4.33
CA PHE A 71 -9.31 8.66 -5.08
C PHE A 71 -9.92 8.59 -6.47
N GLY A 72 -9.06 8.56 -7.49
CA GLY A 72 -9.40 8.04 -8.80
C GLY A 72 -8.92 6.60 -8.90
N VAL A 73 -9.85 5.64 -8.97
CA VAL A 73 -9.52 4.22 -9.07
C VAL A 73 -9.92 3.65 -10.42
N ALA A 74 -9.08 2.79 -10.97
CA ALA A 74 -9.49 1.93 -12.06
C ALA A 74 -10.50 0.89 -11.56
N ARG A 75 -11.29 0.35 -12.49
CA ARG A 75 -12.15 -0.81 -12.19
C ARG A 75 -11.27 -1.97 -11.74
N ALA A 76 -11.61 -2.53 -10.58
CA ALA A 76 -10.92 -3.68 -10.01
C ALA A 76 -11.88 -4.86 -9.82
N THR A 77 -11.34 -6.07 -9.83
CA THR A 77 -12.09 -7.29 -9.53
C THR A 77 -11.45 -7.99 -8.34
N ALA A 78 -12.23 -8.26 -7.28
CA ALA A 78 -11.77 -9.06 -6.16
C ALA A 78 -11.48 -10.49 -6.63
N SER A 79 -10.31 -11.02 -6.27
CA SER A 79 -9.82 -12.32 -6.67
C SER A 79 -8.99 -12.93 -5.55
N HIS A 80 -8.80 -14.24 -5.58
CA HIS A 80 -7.92 -14.93 -4.64
C HIS A 80 -7.32 -16.18 -5.27
N THR A 81 -6.18 -16.61 -4.75
CA THR A 81 -5.71 -17.99 -4.92
C THR A 81 -6.02 -18.81 -3.68
N ARG A 82 -6.15 -20.13 -3.82
CA ARG A 82 -6.44 -21.06 -2.73
C ARG A 82 -5.33 -22.06 -2.63
N HIS A 83 -4.75 -22.20 -1.45
CA HIS A 83 -3.64 -23.10 -1.18
C HIS A 83 -4.02 -24.04 -0.04
N TRP A 84 -3.65 -25.31 -0.16
CA TRP A 84 -3.77 -26.28 0.94
C TRP A 84 -2.40 -26.42 1.59
N MET A 85 -2.16 -25.61 2.61
CA MET A 85 -0.86 -25.53 3.27
C MET A 85 -0.73 -26.66 4.30
N PRO A 86 0.44 -27.32 4.40
CA PRO A 86 0.68 -28.27 5.47
C PRO A 86 0.60 -27.55 6.82
N LEU A 87 0.09 -28.26 7.83
CA LEU A 87 0.16 -27.78 9.21
C LEU A 87 1.50 -28.19 9.82
N ASN A 88 1.98 -27.43 10.80
CA ASN A 88 3.18 -27.79 11.56
C ASN A 88 2.87 -28.93 12.55
N THR A 89 2.49 -30.09 11.99
CA THR A 89 2.06 -31.29 12.69
C THR A 89 2.75 -32.51 12.09
N LEU A 90 2.91 -33.58 12.89
CA LEU A 90 3.49 -34.84 12.42
C LEU A 90 2.62 -35.57 11.39
N ASP A 91 1.33 -35.24 11.34
CA ASP A 91 0.39 -35.73 10.33
C ASP A 91 0.58 -34.93 9.03
N VAL A 92 1.19 -35.56 8.03
CA VAL A 92 1.53 -34.98 6.72
C VAL A 92 0.32 -34.78 5.81
N ASP A 93 -0.79 -35.48 6.08
CA ASP A 93 -2.02 -35.36 5.31
C ASP A 93 -2.90 -34.21 5.82
N LYS A 94 -2.62 -33.71 7.03
CA LYS A 94 -3.35 -32.60 7.63
C LYS A 94 -2.96 -31.26 6.99
N ARG A 95 -3.91 -30.68 6.25
CA ARG A 95 -3.74 -29.38 5.56
C ARG A 95 -4.81 -28.39 5.98
N SER A 96 -4.47 -27.11 5.95
CA SER A 96 -5.43 -26.02 6.10
C SER A 96 -5.54 -25.21 4.81
N ARG A 97 -6.77 -24.81 4.48
CA ARG A 97 -7.03 -23.97 3.31
C ARG A 97 -6.69 -22.52 3.64
N VAL A 98 -5.74 -21.95 2.91
CA VAL A 98 -5.32 -20.57 3.00
C VAL A 98 -5.78 -19.82 1.75
N LEU A 99 -6.29 -18.60 1.95
CA LEU A 99 -6.63 -17.68 0.87
C LEU A 99 -5.54 -16.63 0.75
N ASP A 100 -5.14 -16.36 -0.49
CA ASP A 100 -4.35 -15.18 -0.82
C ASP A 100 -5.18 -14.26 -1.71
N ALA A 101 -5.82 -13.27 -1.09
CA ALA A 101 -6.78 -12.37 -1.72
C ALA A 101 -6.12 -11.08 -2.22
N PHE A 102 -6.59 -10.62 -3.38
CA PHE A 102 -6.09 -9.42 -4.07
C PHE A 102 -7.15 -8.82 -5.00
N ALA A 103 -7.01 -7.53 -5.28
CA ALA A 103 -7.73 -6.86 -6.33
C ALA A 103 -6.94 -7.00 -7.63
N ARG A 104 -7.56 -7.55 -8.68
CA ARG A 104 -7.03 -7.49 -10.03
C ARG A 104 -7.35 -6.12 -10.61
N VAL A 105 -6.30 -5.38 -10.94
CA VAL A 105 -6.36 -4.03 -11.51
C VAL A 105 -5.74 -4.04 -12.91
N PRO A 106 -5.96 -3.02 -13.76
CA PRO A 106 -5.23 -2.89 -15.01
C PRO A 106 -3.72 -2.86 -14.78
N ILE A 107 -2.95 -3.34 -15.75
CA ILE A 107 -1.50 -3.16 -15.77
C ILE A 107 -1.22 -1.69 -16.10
N GLY A 108 -0.40 -1.03 -15.29
CA GLY A 108 -0.11 0.41 -15.40
C GLY A 108 -0.90 1.25 -14.38
N PRO A 109 -1.21 2.52 -14.69
CA PRO A 109 -1.88 3.42 -13.75
C PRO A 109 -3.24 2.90 -13.31
N ALA A 110 -3.43 2.68 -12.01
CA ALA A 110 -4.70 2.18 -11.47
C ALA A 110 -5.21 2.92 -10.23
N LEU A 111 -4.36 3.72 -9.57
CA LEU A 111 -4.72 4.44 -8.36
C LEU A 111 -4.13 5.86 -8.39
N ASP A 112 -5.00 6.85 -8.51
CA ASP A 112 -4.69 8.27 -8.42
C ASP A 112 -5.15 8.80 -7.06
N VAL A 113 -4.23 9.32 -6.26
CA VAL A 113 -4.51 9.82 -4.91
C VAL A 113 -4.19 11.30 -4.85
N ARG A 114 -5.17 12.11 -4.45
CA ARG A 114 -5.08 13.57 -4.46
C ARG A 114 -5.47 14.13 -3.11
N TRP A 115 -4.58 14.89 -2.47
CA TRP A 115 -4.87 15.61 -1.24
C TRP A 115 -5.14 17.08 -1.55
N PRO A 116 -6.17 17.69 -0.92
CA PRO A 116 -6.45 19.12 -1.02
C PRO A 116 -5.50 19.93 -0.12
N VAL A 117 -4.21 19.60 -0.12
CA VAL A 117 -3.17 20.26 0.69
C VAL A 117 -2.01 20.66 -0.19
N GLU A 118 -1.44 21.82 0.11
CA GLU A 118 -0.15 22.27 -0.42
C GLU A 118 0.91 21.95 0.64
N LEU A 119 1.96 21.24 0.23
CA LEU A 119 3.04 20.89 1.16
C LEU A 119 3.91 22.10 1.45
N SER A 120 4.40 22.18 2.68
CA SER A 120 5.52 23.08 3.00
C SER A 120 6.79 22.67 2.24
N PRO A 121 7.76 23.57 2.02
CA PRO A 121 8.97 23.27 1.25
C PRO A 121 9.72 22.01 1.73
N ASP A 122 9.93 21.88 3.04
CA ASP A 122 10.61 20.70 3.62
C ASP A 122 9.79 19.41 3.43
N ALA A 123 8.46 19.50 3.56
CA ALA A 123 7.57 18.36 3.35
C ALA A 123 7.55 17.94 1.87
N GLU A 124 7.61 18.89 0.95
CA GLU A 124 7.71 18.64 -0.49
C GLU A 124 9.05 17.98 -0.85
N GLU A 125 10.16 18.37 -0.22
CA GLU A 125 11.45 17.70 -0.39
C GLU A 125 11.38 16.24 0.08
N ALA A 126 10.81 16.00 1.28
CA ALA A 126 10.60 14.65 1.79
C ALA A 126 9.70 13.83 0.85
N TRP A 127 8.64 14.43 0.30
CA TRP A 127 7.75 13.79 -0.66
C TRP A 127 8.49 13.35 -1.93
N ARG A 128 9.28 14.25 -2.53
CA ARG A 128 10.09 13.97 -3.74
C ARG A 128 11.16 12.92 -3.48
N ALA A 129 11.68 12.82 -2.26
CA ALA A 129 12.63 11.78 -1.88
C ALA A 129 11.95 10.41 -1.70
N LEU A 130 10.73 10.37 -1.15
CA LEU A 130 10.07 9.11 -0.77
C LEU A 130 9.28 8.47 -1.91
N VAL A 131 8.45 9.25 -2.62
CA VAL A 131 7.47 8.70 -3.59
C VAL A 131 8.13 7.84 -4.68
N PRO A 132 9.21 8.27 -5.35
CA PRO A 132 9.86 7.46 -6.40
C PRO A 132 10.51 6.17 -5.87
N ARG A 133 10.64 6.00 -4.55
CA ARG A 133 11.28 4.86 -3.90
C ARG A 133 10.27 3.86 -3.32
N ILE A 134 8.97 4.13 -3.45
CA ILE A 134 7.93 3.19 -3.04
C ILE A 134 7.96 1.99 -3.99
N GLY A 135 8.37 0.82 -3.48
CA GLY A 135 8.43 -0.40 -4.28
C GLY A 135 7.14 -1.25 -4.27
N TYR A 136 6.29 -1.07 -3.25
CA TYR A 136 5.00 -1.75 -3.15
C TYR A 136 4.02 -0.96 -2.27
N LEU A 137 2.71 -1.17 -2.48
CA LEU A 137 1.65 -0.59 -1.65
C LEU A 137 0.75 -1.68 -1.08
N GLY A 138 0.71 -1.83 0.25
CA GLY A 138 0.00 -2.95 0.90
C GLY A 138 0.95 -4.07 1.27
N ARG A 139 0.84 -5.23 0.61
CA ARG A 139 1.80 -6.32 0.73
C ARG A 139 2.79 -6.31 -0.44
N ALA A 140 3.94 -6.98 -0.27
CA ALA A 140 5.06 -6.96 -1.23
C ALA A 140 4.70 -7.49 -2.63
N GLU A 141 3.64 -8.29 -2.75
CA GLU A 141 3.09 -8.78 -4.02
C GLU A 141 2.42 -7.66 -4.85
N SER A 142 2.16 -6.51 -4.24
CA SER A 142 1.55 -5.32 -4.84
C SER A 142 2.60 -4.34 -5.31
N VAL A 143 3.46 -4.78 -6.23
CA VAL A 143 4.54 -3.95 -6.78
C VAL A 143 3.93 -2.70 -7.41
N VAL A 144 4.52 -1.54 -7.10
CA VAL A 144 4.11 -0.26 -7.68
C VAL A 144 5.30 0.55 -8.18
N VAL A 145 5.01 1.46 -9.10
CA VAL A 145 5.84 2.63 -9.43
C VAL A 145 4.98 3.87 -9.15
N GLY A 146 5.57 4.91 -8.56
CA GLY A 146 4.86 6.13 -8.13
C GLY A 146 5.62 7.40 -8.44
#